data_AF-A0A7V8WTA0-F1
#
_entry.id   AF-A0A7V8WTA0-F1
#
_cell.length_a   1.000
_cell.length_b   1.000
_cell.length_c   1.000
_cell.angle_alpha   90.00
_cell.angle_beta   90.00
_cell.angle_gamma   90.00
#
_symmetry.space_group_name_H-M   'P 1'
#
loop_
_entity.id
_entity.type
_entity.pdbx_description
1 polymer ?
#
loop_
_entity_poly.entity_id
_entity_poly.type
_entity_poly.pdbx_seq_one_letter_code
_entity_poly.pdbx_strand_id
1 'polypeptide(L)' 'MRRTTIIATDELLQRLRQIAIERRISLAALIREALEEKAQHHRPRPRSLGIGDSGHTDTARRAGDERPVPR' A
#
# COMPACT_ATOMS: atom_id res chain seq x y z
N MET A 1 -12.44 1.00 -20.26
CA MET A 1 -11.02 0.54 -20.19
C MET A 1 -10.13 1.57 -20.88
N ARG A 2 -8.95 1.89 -20.32
CA ARG A 2 -7.95 2.80 -20.92
C ARG A 2 -6.72 1.99 -21.34
N ARG A 3 -6.13 2.28 -22.50
CA ARG A 3 -4.87 1.67 -22.94
C ARG A 3 -3.71 2.36 -22.24
N THR A 4 -2.86 1.57 -21.59
CA THR A 4 -1.66 2.05 -20.89
C THR A 4 -0.46 1.26 -21.39
N THR A 5 0.60 1.96 -21.79
CA THR A 5 1.89 1.36 -22.12
C THR A 5 2.75 1.35 -20.86
N ILE A 6 3.31 0.21 -20.51
CA ILE A 6 4.24 0.05 -19.41
C ILE A 6 5.60 -0.36 -19.96
N ILE A 7 6.67 0.08 -19.32
CA ILE A 7 8.02 -0.38 -19.62
C ILE A 7 8.36 -1.46 -18.60
N ALA A 8 8.89 -2.58 -19.09
CA ALA A 8 9.33 -3.71 -18.29
C ALA A 8 10.61 -4.26 -18.91
N THR A 9 11.45 -4.90 -18.11
CA THR A 9 12.63 -5.58 -18.64
C THR A 9 12.20 -6.80 -19.48
N ASP A 10 13.04 -7.19 -20.43
CA ASP A 10 12.75 -8.32 -21.31
C ASP A 10 12.62 -9.63 -20.51
N GLU A 11 13.43 -9.80 -19.46
CA GLU A 11 13.39 -10.99 -18.59
C GLU A 11 12.08 -11.05 -17.79
N LEU A 12 11.53 -9.89 -17.40
CA LEU A 12 10.22 -9.84 -16.75
C LEU A 12 9.12 -10.19 -17.74
N LEU A 13 9.14 -9.64 -18.95
CA LEU A 13 8.15 -9.95 -19.98
C LEU A 13 8.18 -11.43 -20.38
N GLN A 14 9.36 -12.04 -20.51
CA GLN A 14 9.49 -13.47 -20.80
C GLN A 14 8.87 -14.33 -19.69
N ARG A 15 9.18 -14.04 -18.42
CA ARG A 15 8.59 -14.76 -17.28
C ARG A 15 7.07 -14.62 -17.22
N LEU A 16 6.54 -13.42 -17.46
CA LEU A 16 5.09 -13.19 -17.48
C LEU A 16 4.41 -13.95 -18.63
N ARG A 17 5.04 -14.05 -19.81
CA ARG A 17 4.53 -14.87 -20.92
C ARG A 17 4.48 -16.35 -20.55
N GLN A 18 5.53 -16.86 -19.91
CA GLN A 18 5.60 -18.24 -19.47
C GLN A 18 4.46 -18.58 -18.49
N ILE A 19 4.25 -17.73 -17.48
CA ILE A 19 3.14 -17.87 -16.52
C ILE A 19 1.78 -17.82 -17.22
N ALA A 20 1.61 -16.92 -18.19
CA ALA A 20 0.36 -16.81 -18.94
C ALA A 20 0.04 -18.08 -19.75
N ILE A 21 1.07 -18.70 -20.36
CA ILE A 21 0.96 -19.97 -21.08
C ILE A 21 0.56 -21.10 -20.11
N GLU A 22 1.26 -21.22 -18.99
CA GLU A 22 0.99 -22.25 -17.97
C GLU A 22 -0.44 -22.16 -17.43
N ARG A 23 -0.93 -20.93 -17.21
CA ARG A 23 -2.29 -20.64 -16.75
C ARG A 23 -3.35 -20.65 -17.86
N ARG A 24 -2.95 -20.80 -19.13
CA ARG A 24 -3.82 -20.73 -20.33
C ARG A 24 -4.66 -19.44 -20.41
N ILE A 25 -4.08 -18.31 -20.01
CA ILE A 25 -4.72 -17.00 -20.09
C ILE A 25 -3.91 -16.05 -20.96
N SER A 26 -4.54 -14.98 -21.45
CA SER A 26 -3.79 -13.94 -22.18
C SER A 26 -2.85 -13.18 -21.25
N LEU A 27 -1.72 -12.70 -21.78
CA LEU A 27 -0.80 -11.84 -21.04
C LEU A 27 -1.51 -10.59 -20.48
N ALA A 28 -2.46 -10.03 -21.23
CA ALA A 28 -3.25 -8.88 -20.77
C ALA A 28 -4.19 -9.22 -19.60
N ALA A 29 -4.71 -10.45 -19.54
CA ALA A 29 -5.49 -10.92 -18.40
C ALA A 29 -4.60 -11.09 -17.17
N LEU A 30 -3.43 -11.72 -17.32
CA LEU A 30 -2.46 -11.90 -16.24
C LEU A 30 -2.01 -10.55 -15.66
N ILE A 31 -1.64 -9.59 -16.51
CA ILE A 31 -1.20 -8.25 -16.06
C ILE A 31 -2.32 -7.54 -15.32
N ARG A 32 -3.56 -7.63 -15.79
CA ARG A 32 -4.71 -7.01 -15.13
C ARG A 32 -4.96 -7.61 -13.76
N GLU A 33 -4.97 -8.94 -13.66
CA GLU A 33 -5.12 -9.66 -12.40
C GLU A 33 -4.05 -9.25 -11.39
N ALA A 34 -2.79 -9.21 -11.81
CA ALA A 34 -1.68 -8.78 -10.95
C ALA A 34 -1.81 -7.32 -10.49
N LEU A 35 -2.29 -6.41 -11.35
CA LEU A 35 -2.53 -5.02 -10.99
C LEU A 35 -3.70 -4.88 -9.99
N GLU A 36 -4.77 -5.64 -10.19
CA GLU A 36 -5.93 -5.67 -9.28
C GLU A 36 -5.53 -6.24 -7.92
N GLU A 37 -4.82 -7.37 -7.89
CA GLU A 37 -4.29 -7.97 -6.68
C GLU A 37 -3.38 -6.99 -5.93
N LYS A 38 -2.46 -6.32 -6.63
CA LYS A 38 -1.57 -5.33 -6.02
C LYS A 38 -2.35 -4.16 -5.43
N ALA A 39 -3.39 -3.68 -6.12
CA ALA A 39 -4.22 -2.58 -5.64
C ALA A 39 -5.04 -2.98 -4.40
N GLN A 40 -5.61 -4.20 -4.39
CA GLN A 40 -6.38 -4.71 -3.24
C GLN A 40 -5.51 -4.87 -1.99
N HIS A 41 -4.27 -5.35 -2.16
CA HIS A 41 -3.33 -5.55 -1.05
C HIS A 41 -2.53 -4.29 -0.70
N HIS A 42 -2.74 -3.17 -1.39
CA HIS A 42 -2.10 -1.91 -1.06
C HIS A 42 -2.76 -1.30 0.18
N ARG A 43 -2.26 -1.67 1.36
CA ARG A 43 -2.52 -0.94 2.63
C ARG A 43 -1.40 0.07 2.85
N PRO A 44 -1.65 1.38 2.63
CA PRO A 44 -0.66 2.39 3.00
C PRO A 44 -0.42 2.27 4.50
N ARG A 45 0.84 2.14 4.91
CA ARG A 45 1.19 2.31 6.33
C ARG A 45 0.72 3.70 6.74
N PRO A 46 -0.02 3.85 7.86
CA PRO A 46 -0.41 5.17 8.33
C PRO A 46 0.87 6.00 8.51
N ARG A 47 0.96 7.12 7.79
CA ARG A 47 2.12 8.03 7.85
C ARG A 47 2.20 8.76 9.20
N SER A 48 1.16 8.67 10.00
CA SER A 48 1.16 9.05 11.40
C SER A 48 0.24 8.11 12.18
N LEU A 49 0.78 7.48 13.22
CA LEU A 49 -0.01 7.16 14.40
C LEU A 49 0.02 8.43 15.25
N GLY A 50 -0.91 9.35 15.00
CA GLY A 50 -1.01 10.68 15.62
C GLY A 50 -1.30 10.67 17.13
N ILE A 51 -0.69 9.77 17.88
CA ILE A 51 -0.74 9.65 19.34
C ILE A 51 0.65 9.33 19.95
N GLY A 52 1.66 8.94 19.14
CA GLY A 52 2.95 8.44 19.66
C GLY A 52 4.17 9.34 19.51
N ASP A 53 4.12 10.41 18.71
CA ASP A 53 5.32 11.19 18.32
C ASP A 53 5.49 12.50 19.12
N SER A 54 4.86 12.62 20.29
CA SER A 54 5.07 13.81 21.13
C SER A 54 6.34 13.72 21.97
N GLY A 55 7.06 12.59 21.99
CA GLY A 55 8.21 12.38 22.89
C GLY A 55 7.85 12.44 24.39
N HIS A 56 6.57 12.58 24.72
CA HIS A 56 6.07 12.68 26.09
C HIS A 56 5.23 11.43 26.40
N THR A 57 5.86 10.49 27.10
CA THR A 57 5.23 9.24 27.56
C THR A 57 4.18 9.46 28.68
N ASP A 58 4.06 10.69 29.20
CA ASP A 58 3.32 11.01 30.42
C ASP A 58 2.08 11.91 30.22
N THR A 59 1.64 12.11 28.97
CA THR A 59 0.46 12.94 28.65
C THR A 59 -0.82 12.41 29.30
N ALA A 60 -1.00 11.09 29.39
CA ALA A 60 -2.15 10.47 30.05
C ALA A 60 -2.14 10.66 31.58
N ARG A 61 -0.97 10.76 32.22
CA ARG A 61 -0.86 10.98 33.68
C ARG A 61 -1.18 12.43 34.03
N ARG A 62 -0.61 13.39 33.29
CA ARG A 62 -0.78 14.83 33.56
C ARG A 62 -2.20 15.35 33.32
N ALA A 63 -2.94 14.75 32.37
CA ALA A 63 -4.32 15.15 32.10
C ALA A 63 -5.28 14.91 33.28
N GLY A 64 -4.92 14.04 34.24
CA GLY A 64 -5.69 13.83 35.47
C GLY A 64 -5.34 14.79 36.62
N ASP A 65 -4.12 15.33 36.63
CA ASP A 65 -3.58 16.11 37.76
C ASP A 65 -3.66 17.63 37.55
N GLU A 66 -3.66 18.10 36.30
CA GLU A 66 -3.64 19.54 36.00
C GLU A 66 -5.04 20.06 35.59
N ARG A 67 -5.60 20.98 36.39
CA ARG A 67 -6.83 21.71 36.01
C ARG A 67 -6.50 22.71 34.90
N PRO A 68 -7.14 22.63 33.72
CA PRO A 68 -6.95 23.63 32.68
C PRO A 68 -7.51 24.98 33.17
N VAL A 69 -6.68 26.03 33.13
CA VAL A 69 -7.12 27.39 33.43
C VAL A 69 -7.68 28.00 32.13
N PRO A 70 -8.97 28.36 32.08
CA PRO A 70 -9.56 28.99 30.91
C PRO A 70 -9.04 30.44 30.75
N ARG A 71 -8.79 30.85 29.50
CA ARG A 71 -8.44 32.23 29.14
C ARG A 71 -9.69 33.08 28.96
#